data_AF-A0A803MVX8-F1
#
_entry.id   AF-A0A803MVX8-F1
#
_cell.length_a   1.000
_cell.length_b   1.000
_cell.length_c   1.000
_cell.angle_alpha   90.00
_cell.angle_beta   90.00
_cell.angle_gamma   90.00
#
_symmetry.space_group_name_H-M   'P 1'
#
loop_
_entity.id
_entity.type
_entity.pdbx_description
1 polymer ?
#
loop_
_entity_poly.entity_id
_entity_poly.type
_entity_poly.pdbx_seq_one_letter_code
_entity_poly.pdbx_strand_id
1 'polypeptide(L)'
;MKRNWVYNLSIPQFSYLLSKIRSLHTLIYKDIELSYRIPHACDVWIKRQNDRKFPYQEKHVRQQASILGNLEDFGVLSEQYCQSDLSVVVEFGAGMGYLTQILADFYGINKVFLVERKAYKLKADRSLPQIDNLTLERLRIDRKHPDDLLNPHPCT
;
A
#
# COMPACT_ATOMS: atom_id res chain seq x y z
N MET A 1 -18.80 -13.19 3.96
CA MET A 1 -18.21 -14.54 4.13
C MET A 1 -17.28 -14.69 5.33
N LYS A 2 -16.23 -13.88 5.54
CA LYS A 2 -15.32 -14.07 6.71
C LYS A 2 -15.89 -13.70 8.09
N ARG A 3 -16.74 -12.67 8.17
CA ARG A 3 -17.33 -12.20 9.44
C ARG A 3 -18.28 -13.23 10.08
N ASN A 4 -19.12 -13.88 9.29
CA ASN A 4 -20.09 -14.87 9.80
C ASN A 4 -19.41 -16.07 10.48
N TRP A 5 -18.21 -16.44 10.05
CA TRP A 5 -17.46 -17.52 10.68
C TRP A 5 -17.15 -17.22 12.15
N VAL A 6 -16.77 -15.98 12.47
CA VAL A 6 -16.48 -15.56 13.84
C VAL A 6 -17.75 -15.52 14.69
N TYR A 7 -18.86 -15.03 14.12
CA TYR A 7 -20.15 -14.95 14.83
C TYR A 7 -20.79 -16.31 15.11
N ASN A 8 -20.42 -17.35 14.35
CA ASN A 8 -20.93 -18.71 14.51
C ASN A 8 -20.08 -19.58 15.45
N LEU A 9 -19.02 -19.03 16.07
CA LEU A 9 -18.21 -19.77 17.02
C LEU A 9 -18.96 -19.94 18.35
N SER A 10 -18.89 -21.14 18.91
CA SER A 10 -19.29 -21.33 20.30
C SER A 10 -18.32 -20.60 21.25
N ILE A 11 -18.76 -20.33 22.48
CA ILE A 11 -17.94 -19.64 23.50
C ILE A 11 -16.58 -20.33 23.71
N PRO A 12 -16.48 -21.67 23.80
CA PRO A 12 -15.17 -22.35 23.91
C PRO A 12 -14.29 -22.16 22.67
N GLN A 13 -14.85 -22.24 21.47
CA GLN A 13 -14.10 -22.07 20.21
C GLN A 13 -13.58 -20.64 20.06
N PHE A 14 -14.40 -19.65 20.41
CA PHE A 14 -14.00 -18.25 20.42
C PHE A 14 -12.90 -17.98 21.45
N SER A 15 -13.02 -18.54 22.65
CA SER A 15 -12.00 -18.42 23.70
C SER A 15 -10.67 -19.04 23.29
N TYR A 16 -10.71 -20.20 22.63
CA TYR A 16 -9.53 -20.85 22.07
C TYR A 16 -8.87 -20.00 20.98
N LEU A 17 -9.65 -19.46 20.04
CA LEU A 17 -9.15 -18.56 19.01
C LEU A 17 -8.47 -17.32 19.63
N LEU A 18 -9.09 -16.71 20.63
CA LEU A 18 -8.54 -15.55 21.32
C LEU A 18 -7.22 -15.90 22.04
N SER A 19 -7.16 -17.06 22.70
CA SER A 19 -5.93 -17.56 23.33
C SER A 19 -4.81 -17.76 22.31
N LYS A 20 -5.13 -18.32 21.14
CA LYS A 20 -4.16 -18.50 20.05
C LYS A 20 -3.64 -17.16 19.51
N ILE A 21 -4.53 -16.18 19.27
CA ILE A 21 -4.15 -14.83 18.83
C ILE A 21 -3.22 -14.18 19.87
N ARG A 22 -3.58 -14.23 21.16
CA ARG A 22 -2.76 -13.66 22.25
C ARG A 22 -1.39 -14.34 22.33
N SER A 23 -1.34 -15.66 22.25
CA SER A 23 -0.09 -16.42 22.31
C SER A 23 0.86 -16.05 21.15
N LEU A 24 0.33 -15.99 19.92
CA LEU A 24 1.10 -15.55 18.75
C LEU A 24 1.53 -14.09 18.88
N HIS A 25 0.66 -13.21 19.35
CA HIS A 25 1.00 -11.82 19.60
C HIS A 25 2.15 -11.73 20.60
N THR A 26 2.08 -12.36 21.77
CA THR A 26 3.16 -12.35 22.77
C THR A 26 4.47 -12.94 22.24
N LEU A 27 4.41 -13.92 21.33
CA LEU A 27 5.59 -14.48 20.68
C LEU A 27 6.25 -13.48 19.72
N ILE A 28 5.47 -12.78 18.90
CA ILE A 28 5.96 -11.88 17.84
C ILE A 28 6.26 -10.46 18.36
N TYR A 29 5.51 -9.99 19.36
CA TYR A 29 5.49 -8.59 19.81
C TYR A 29 6.80 -8.12 20.43
N LYS A 30 7.68 -9.04 20.88
CA LYS A 30 8.91 -8.66 21.58
C LYS A 30 9.84 -7.76 20.76
N ASP A 31 9.75 -7.86 19.43
CA ASP A 31 10.69 -7.21 18.51
C ASP A 31 10.02 -6.21 17.56
N ILE A 32 8.76 -5.81 17.81
CA ILE A 32 8.09 -4.78 16.98
C ILE A 32 8.42 -3.40 17.55
N GLU A 33 9.40 -2.75 16.94
CA GLU A 33 9.66 -1.34 17.19
C GLU A 33 8.59 -0.47 16.53
N LEU A 34 8.00 0.45 17.30
CA LEU A 34 7.08 1.45 16.76
C LEU A 34 7.91 2.58 16.16
N SER A 35 7.83 2.77 14.85
CA SER A 35 8.54 3.83 14.16
C SER A 35 7.60 4.82 13.47
N TYR A 36 7.95 6.11 13.56
CA TYR A 36 7.29 7.19 12.84
C TYR A 36 8.37 8.13 12.31
N ARG A 37 8.59 8.12 11.00
CA ARG A 37 9.66 8.87 10.33
C ARG A 37 9.12 9.56 9.09
N ILE A 38 9.30 10.86 8.99
CA ILE A 38 8.81 11.64 7.85
C ILE A 38 10.01 12.15 7.05
N PRO A 39 10.16 11.77 5.76
CA PRO A 39 11.20 12.31 4.89
C PRO A 39 11.05 13.83 4.79
N HIS A 40 12.18 14.54 4.78
CA HIS A 40 12.16 15.99 4.59
C HIS A 40 11.47 16.37 3.27
N ALA A 41 11.64 15.57 2.22
CA ALA A 41 10.96 15.79 0.95
C ALA A 41 9.42 15.85 1.11
N CYS A 42 8.84 15.02 1.98
CA CYS A 42 7.39 14.95 2.21
C CYS A 42 6.80 16.16 2.96
N ASP A 43 7.62 17.02 3.56
CA ASP A 43 7.14 18.21 4.30
C ASP A 43 6.32 19.13 3.41
N VAL A 44 6.65 19.23 2.11
CA VAL A 44 5.92 20.06 1.16
C VAL A 44 4.47 19.61 1.03
N TRP A 45 4.23 18.29 0.97
CA TRP A 45 2.87 17.74 0.90
C TRP A 45 2.13 17.88 2.23
N ILE A 46 2.82 17.74 3.35
CA ILE A 46 2.24 17.94 4.69
C ILE A 46 1.86 19.42 4.91
N LYS A 47 2.61 20.37 4.33
CA LYS A 47 2.39 21.82 4.47
C LYS A 47 1.46 22.42 3.42
N ARG A 48 1.37 21.87 2.20
CA ARG A 48 0.50 22.34 1.09
C ARG A 48 -0.99 21.97 1.23
N GLN A 49 -1.48 21.79 2.46
CA GLN A 49 -2.83 21.26 2.76
C GLN A 49 -4.02 22.07 2.21
N ASN A 50 -3.80 23.33 1.80
CA ASN A 50 -4.87 24.21 1.33
C ASN A 50 -5.14 24.14 -0.18
N ASP A 51 -4.37 23.36 -0.94
CA ASP A 51 -4.57 23.26 -2.38
C ASP A 51 -5.64 22.19 -2.70
N ARG A 52 -6.85 22.62 -3.08
CA ARG A 52 -7.99 21.75 -3.43
C ARG A 52 -7.70 20.76 -4.57
N LYS A 53 -6.56 20.90 -5.24
CA LYS A 53 -6.06 19.97 -6.26
C LYS A 53 -5.64 18.62 -5.68
N PHE A 54 -5.26 18.54 -4.40
CA PHE A 54 -4.81 17.28 -3.82
C PHE A 54 -5.98 16.46 -3.27
N PRO A 55 -6.18 15.21 -3.73
CA PRO A 55 -7.36 14.41 -3.39
C PRO A 55 -7.32 13.77 -1.99
N TYR A 56 -6.46 14.22 -1.07
CA TYR A 56 -6.09 13.48 0.15
C TYR A 56 -6.64 14.10 1.44
N GLN A 57 -6.85 13.22 2.43
CA GLN A 57 -6.98 13.61 3.83
C GLN A 57 -5.61 13.50 4.52
N GLU A 58 -5.31 14.40 5.45
CA GLU A 58 -4.02 14.49 6.17
C GLU A 58 -3.51 13.15 6.70
N LYS A 59 -4.41 12.33 7.27
CA LYS A 59 -4.07 11.02 7.83
C LYS A 59 -3.45 10.07 6.80
N HIS A 60 -3.88 10.15 5.54
CA HIS A 60 -3.35 9.28 4.47
C HIS A 60 -1.95 9.73 4.06
N VAL A 61 -1.72 11.04 3.94
CA VAL A 61 -0.40 11.60 3.60
C VAL A 61 0.61 11.26 4.68
N ARG A 62 0.27 11.45 5.96
CA ARG A 62 1.15 11.12 7.08
C ARG A 62 1.52 9.64 7.12
N GLN A 63 0.56 8.76 6.84
CA GLN A 63 0.83 7.32 6.81
C GLN A 63 1.80 6.95 5.68
N GLN A 64 1.57 7.46 4.46
CA GLN A 64 2.46 7.16 3.34
C GLN A 64 3.85 7.75 3.54
N ALA A 65 3.94 9.00 4.01
CA ALA A 65 5.22 9.62 4.35
C ALA A 65 5.95 8.80 5.43
N SER A 66 5.23 8.29 6.43
CA SER A 66 5.80 7.42 7.47
C SER A 66 6.38 6.12 6.91
N ILE A 67 5.74 5.54 5.88
CA ILE A 67 6.26 4.35 5.21
C ILE A 67 7.57 4.70 4.52
N LEU A 68 7.60 5.80 3.77
CA LEU A 68 8.80 6.21 3.02
C LEU A 68 9.98 6.55 3.93
N GLY A 69 9.77 7.28 5.02
CA GLY A 69 10.87 7.62 5.94
C GLY A 69 11.46 6.40 6.66
N ASN A 70 10.68 5.33 6.82
CA ASN A 70 11.22 4.05 7.27
C ASN A 70 11.98 3.34 6.15
N LEU A 71 11.48 3.35 4.91
CA LEU A 71 12.21 2.78 3.78
C LEU A 71 13.55 3.48 3.52
N GLU A 72 13.65 4.80 3.76
CA GLU A 72 14.91 5.54 3.76
C GLU A 72 15.85 5.07 4.87
N ASP A 73 15.34 4.94 6.10
CA ASP A 73 16.14 4.48 7.24
C ASP A 73 16.66 3.04 7.05
N PHE A 74 15.87 2.18 6.42
CA PHE A 74 16.29 0.84 6.02
C PHE A 74 17.23 0.82 4.80
N GLY A 75 17.52 1.96 4.19
CA GLY A 75 18.37 2.07 3.00
C GLY A 75 17.76 1.51 1.71
N VAL A 76 16.43 1.29 1.70
CA VAL A 76 15.69 0.83 0.52
C VAL A 76 15.43 1.99 -0.44
N LEU A 77 15.24 3.19 0.12
CA LEU A 77 15.11 4.44 -0.64
C LEU A 77 16.25 5.39 -0.29
N SER A 78 16.68 6.15 -1.28
CA SER A 78 17.46 7.36 -1.03
C SER A 78 17.28 8.32 -2.20
N GLU A 79 17.41 9.62 -1.93
CA GLU A 79 17.35 10.66 -2.96
C GLU A 79 18.41 10.44 -4.06
N GLN A 80 19.53 9.79 -3.73
CA GLN A 80 20.66 9.55 -4.64
C GLN A 80 20.43 8.34 -5.56
N TYR A 81 19.82 7.26 -5.06
CA TYR A 81 19.59 6.04 -5.84
C TYR A 81 18.51 6.22 -6.92
N CYS A 82 17.50 7.04 -6.63
CA CYS A 82 16.35 7.21 -7.51
C CYS A 82 16.53 8.29 -8.60
N GLN A 83 17.68 9.00 -8.60
CA GLN A 83 18.10 9.85 -9.73
C GLN A 83 18.83 9.06 -10.84
N SER A 84 19.08 7.76 -10.63
CA SER A 84 19.60 6.90 -11.70
C SER A 84 18.45 6.52 -12.65
N ASP A 85 18.69 6.59 -13.97
CA ASP A 85 17.70 6.28 -15.03
C ASP A 85 17.10 4.86 -14.97
N LEU A 86 17.51 4.04 -14.01
CA LEU A 86 17.17 2.62 -13.85
C LEU A 86 16.24 2.32 -12.66
N SER A 87 15.70 3.33 -11.96
CA SER A 87 14.85 3.09 -10.80
C SER A 87 13.46 2.57 -11.22
N VAL A 88 13.24 1.27 -11.06
CA VAL A 88 11.93 0.63 -11.27
C VAL A 88 11.33 0.23 -9.92
N VAL A 89 10.10 0.66 -9.66
CA VAL A 89 9.36 0.25 -8.45
C VAL A 89 8.26 -0.75 -8.81
N VAL A 90 8.13 -1.79 -8.00
CA VAL A 90 7.01 -2.74 -8.07
C VAL A 90 6.22 -2.64 -6.77
N GLU A 91 5.00 -2.12 -6.83
CA GLU A 91 4.13 -1.92 -5.67
C GLU A 91 3.03 -2.99 -5.62
N PHE A 92 3.12 -3.89 -4.65
CA PHE A 92 2.08 -4.89 -4.41
C PHE A 92 0.96 -4.33 -3.55
N GLY A 93 -0.29 -4.51 -4.01
CA GLY A 93 -1.46 -4.02 -3.28
C GLY A 93 -1.56 -2.49 -3.29
N ALA A 94 -1.14 -1.86 -4.38
CA ALA A 94 -1.06 -0.40 -4.51
C ALA A 94 -2.37 0.36 -4.20
N GLY A 95 -3.50 -0.34 -4.30
CA GLY A 95 -4.85 0.17 -4.17
C GLY A 95 -5.06 1.41 -5.02
N MET A 96 -5.06 2.55 -4.33
CA MET A 96 -5.36 3.85 -4.90
C MET A 96 -4.14 4.54 -5.53
N GLY A 97 -2.92 3.99 -5.37
CA GLY A 97 -1.67 4.57 -5.90
C GLY A 97 -1.14 5.77 -5.13
N TYR A 98 -1.49 5.90 -3.85
CA TYR A 98 -1.07 7.06 -3.03
C TYR A 98 0.40 7.04 -2.66
N LEU A 99 0.94 5.86 -2.36
CA LEU A 99 2.35 5.69 -2.11
C LEU A 99 3.16 6.00 -3.38
N THR A 100 2.71 5.45 -4.51
CA THR A 100 3.28 5.71 -5.85
C THR A 100 3.41 7.19 -6.16
N GLN A 101 2.40 7.99 -5.82
CA GLN A 101 2.42 9.42 -6.17
C GLN A 101 3.47 10.19 -5.37
N ILE A 102 3.65 9.87 -4.08
CA ILE A 102 4.68 10.50 -3.26
C ILE A 102 6.08 10.03 -3.70
N LEU A 103 6.19 8.76 -4.10
CA LEU A 103 7.40 8.19 -4.69
C LEU A 103 7.82 8.92 -5.98
N ALA A 104 6.88 9.14 -6.90
CA ALA A 104 7.13 9.85 -8.14
C ALA A 104 7.51 11.32 -7.91
N ASP A 105 6.79 12.02 -7.01
CA ASP A 105 7.00 13.44 -6.74
C ASP A 105 8.36 13.76 -6.10
N PHE A 106 8.87 12.88 -5.22
CA PHE A 106 10.03 13.21 -4.37
C PHE A 106 11.28 12.40 -4.67
N TYR A 107 11.12 11.19 -5.18
CA TYR A 107 12.26 10.31 -5.44
C TYR A 107 12.59 10.26 -6.93
N GLY A 108 11.82 10.91 -7.81
CA GLY A 108 12.17 10.96 -9.24
C GLY A 108 12.02 9.61 -9.96
N ILE A 109 11.22 8.70 -9.41
CA ILE A 109 10.97 7.39 -10.01
C ILE A 109 10.25 7.56 -11.34
N ASN A 110 10.84 7.00 -12.40
CA ASN A 110 10.36 7.13 -13.78
C ASN A 110 9.60 5.90 -14.28
N LYS A 111 9.65 4.76 -13.58
CA LYS A 111 8.94 3.53 -13.97
C LYS A 111 8.36 2.78 -12.79
N VAL A 112 7.05 2.52 -12.83
CA VAL A 112 6.33 1.84 -11.75
C VAL A 112 5.41 0.75 -12.27
N PHE A 113 5.47 -0.42 -11.66
CA PHE A 113 4.54 -1.53 -11.83
C PHE A 113 3.63 -1.64 -10.61
N LEU A 114 2.33 -1.43 -10.79
CA LEU A 114 1.33 -1.58 -9.74
C LEU A 114 0.67 -2.95 -9.84
N VAL A 115 0.79 -3.77 -8.80
CA VAL A 115 0.37 -5.17 -8.81
C VAL A 115 -0.83 -5.38 -7.89
N GLU A 116 -1.98 -5.77 -8.43
CA GLU A 116 -3.22 -5.89 -7.66
C GLU A 116 -4.11 -7.07 -8.07
N ARG A 117 -4.99 -7.50 -7.15
CA ARG A 117 -5.98 -8.55 -7.43
C ARG A 117 -7.20 -8.02 -8.21
N LYS A 118 -7.67 -6.81 -7.89
CA LYS A 118 -8.80 -6.14 -8.55
C LYS A 118 -8.35 -4.77 -9.00
N ALA A 119 -8.61 -4.41 -10.26
CA ALA A 119 -8.31 -3.07 -10.76
C ALA A 119 -9.25 -2.07 -10.09
N TYR A 120 -8.74 -1.27 -9.16
CA TYR A 120 -9.47 -0.12 -8.64
C TYR A 120 -9.33 1.04 -9.65
N LYS A 121 -10.43 1.41 -10.34
CA LYS A 121 -10.45 2.60 -11.24
C LYS A 121 -10.46 3.89 -10.42
N LEU A 122 -9.32 4.39 -9.92
CA LEU A 122 -9.37 5.48 -8.93
C LEU A 122 -8.22 6.54 -8.99
N LYS A 123 -8.46 7.64 -8.26
CA LYS A 123 -7.99 9.03 -8.45
C LYS A 123 -6.52 9.30 -8.78
N ALA A 124 -5.55 8.50 -8.33
CA ALA A 124 -4.15 8.77 -8.63
C ALA A 124 -3.85 8.56 -10.13
N ASP A 125 -4.53 7.62 -10.79
CA ASP A 125 -4.40 7.41 -12.25
C ASP A 125 -4.80 8.67 -13.08
N ARG A 126 -5.48 9.67 -12.49
CA ARG A 126 -5.80 10.95 -13.16
C ARG A 126 -4.72 12.03 -12.97
N SER A 127 -3.94 11.93 -11.90
CA SER A 127 -2.89 12.90 -11.53
C SER A 127 -1.49 12.39 -11.90
N LEU A 128 -1.25 11.08 -11.84
CA LEU A 128 0.02 10.44 -12.15
C LEU A 128 0.45 10.63 -13.62
N PRO A 129 -0.45 10.62 -14.63
CA PRO A 129 -0.06 10.91 -16.02
C PRO A 129 0.37 12.37 -16.26
N GLN A 130 0.19 13.26 -15.27
CA GLN A 130 0.65 14.66 -15.34
C GLN A 130 2.09 14.80 -14.83
N ILE A 131 2.69 13.73 -14.30
CA ILE A 131 4.09 13.70 -13.90
C ILE A 131 4.90 13.36 -15.16
N ASP A 132 5.64 14.34 -15.67
CA ASP A 132 6.48 14.17 -16.85
C ASP A 132 7.47 13.00 -16.63
N ASN A 133 7.63 12.16 -17.65
CA ASN A 133 8.53 11.00 -17.69
C ASN A 133 8.18 9.80 -16.75
N LEU A 134 6.98 9.74 -16.17
CA LEU A 134 6.53 8.56 -15.41
C LEU A 134 5.84 7.51 -16.31
N THR A 135 6.46 6.34 -16.45
CA THR A 135 5.83 5.15 -17.04
C THR A 135 5.14 4.31 -15.97
N LEU A 136 3.83 4.14 -16.08
CA LEU A 136 3.03 3.38 -15.12
C LEU A 136 2.37 2.17 -15.80
N GLU A 137 2.65 0.98 -15.30
CA GLU A 137 2.03 -0.27 -15.74
C GLU A 137 1.26 -0.91 -14.59
N ARG A 138 0.00 -1.31 -14.81
CA ARG A 138 -0.81 -1.97 -13.79
C ARG A 138 -1.03 -3.44 -14.14
N LEU A 139 -0.42 -4.32 -13.35
CA LEU A 139 -0.50 -5.76 -13.50
C LEU A 139 -1.59 -6.32 -12.59
N ARG A 140 -2.53 -7.05 -13.17
CA ARG A 140 -3.56 -7.75 -12.42
C ARG A 140 -3.14 -9.19 -12.17
N ILE A 141 -2.99 -9.58 -10.91
CA ILE A 141 -2.77 -10.97 -10.53
C ILE A 141 -4.11 -11.58 -10.13
N ASP A 142 -4.70 -12.33 -11.06
CA ASP A 142 -5.85 -13.19 -10.76
C ASP A 142 -5.34 -14.58 -10.37
N ARG A 143 -5.11 -14.80 -9.07
CA ARG A 143 -5.17 -16.18 -8.56
C ARG A 143 -6.64 -16.50 -8.42
N LYS A 144 -7.19 -17.24 -9.39
CA LYS A 144 -8.44 -18.00 -9.18
C LYS A 144 -8.25 -18.80 -7.89
N HIS A 145 -9.21 -18.71 -6.96
CA HIS A 145 -9.26 -19.69 -5.88
C HIS A 145 -9.40 -21.07 -6.56
N PRO A 146 -8.78 -22.16 -6.08
CA PRO A 146 -9.02 -23.48 -6.67
C PRO A 146 -10.52 -23.83 -6.77
N ASP A 147 -11.35 -23.27 -5.89
CA ASP A 147 -12.81 -23.43 -5.94
C ASP A 147 -13.49 -22.65 -7.09
N ASP A 148 -12.89 -21.55 -7.57
CA ASP A 148 -13.40 -20.76 -8.70
C ASP A 148 -13.17 -21.46 -10.06
N LEU A 149 -12.37 -22.53 -10.09
CA LEU A 149 -12.18 -23.40 -11.25
C LEU A 149 -13.22 -24.52 -11.34
N LEU A 150 -13.93 -24.81 -10.24
CA LEU A 150 -14.89 -25.91 -10.15
C LEU A 150 -16.34 -25.48 -10.44
N ASN A 151 -16.65 -24.18 -10.44
CA ASN A 151 -17.99 -23.68 -10.77
C ASN A 151 -17.91 -22.38 -11.59
N PRO A 152 -17.79 -22.45 -12.93
CA PRO A 152 -17.96 -21.28 -13.77
C PRO A 152 -19.45 -20.86 -13.72
N HIS A 153 -19.75 -19.77 -13.01
CA HIS A 153 -21.06 -19.13 -13.14
C HIS A 153 -21.24 -18.66 -14.59
N PRO A 154 -22.38 -18.98 -15.24
CA PRO A 154 -22.66 -18.47 -16.58
C PRO A 154 -22.88 -16.96 -16.49
N CYS A 155 -22.18 -16.22 -17.35
CA CYS A 155 -22.38 -14.79 -17.52
C CYS A 155 -23.81 -14.54 -18.03
N THR A 156 -24.59 -13.74 -17.30
CA THR A 156 -25.76 -13.00 -17.81
C THR A 156 -25.46 -11.52 -17.78
#